data_AF-A0A1V5AKQ2-F1
#
_entry.id   AF-A0A1V5AKQ2-F1
#
_cell.length_a   1.000
_cell.length_b   1.000
_cell.length_c   1.000
_cell.angle_alpha   90.00
_cell.angle_beta   90.00
_cell.angle_gamma   90.00
#
_symmetry.space_group_name_H-M   'P 1'
#
loop_
_entity.id
_entity.type
_entity.pdbx_description
1 polymer ?
#
loop_
_entity_poly.entity_id
_entity_poly.type
_entity_poly.pdbx_seq_one_letter_code
_entity_poly.pdbx_strand_id
1 'polypeptide(L)'
;MKHLRLFAAFAVLCLLAGTAFAVAKLMPAVVDDDKCTGCEACIERCPFGAISLSEDKVAVVDEEKCTGCGKCVRACPNEALSVE
;
A
#
# COMPACT_ATOMS: atom_id res chain seq x y z
N MET A 1 -20.41 -29.12 30.57
CA MET A 1 -18.95 -28.93 30.37
C MET A 1 -18.51 -29.31 28.94
N LYS A 2 -19.09 -28.71 27.89
CA LYS A 2 -18.74 -28.98 26.47
C LYS A 2 -18.40 -27.71 25.68
N HIS A 3 -18.55 -26.52 26.26
CA HIS A 3 -18.32 -25.24 25.58
C HIS A 3 -16.88 -24.70 25.71
N LEU A 4 -16.03 -25.32 26.54
CA LEU A 4 -14.68 -24.81 26.82
C LEU A 4 -13.67 -25.08 25.69
N ARG A 5 -13.97 -25.97 24.74
CA ARG A 5 -13.11 -26.27 23.59
C ARG A 5 -13.43 -25.45 22.35
N LEU A 6 -14.58 -24.77 22.31
CA LEU A 6 -15.00 -23.95 21.16
C LEU A 6 -14.39 -22.55 21.18
N PHE A 7 -14.09 -22.01 22.37
CA PHE A 7 -13.38 -20.73 22.51
C PHE A 7 -11.89 -20.82 22.16
N ALA A 8 -11.26 -21.97 22.38
CA ALA A 8 -9.85 -22.18 22.02
C ALA A 8 -9.63 -22.18 20.50
N ALA A 9 -10.61 -22.67 19.71
CA ALA A 9 -10.50 -22.69 18.25
C ALA A 9 -10.53 -21.27 17.63
N PHE A 10 -11.27 -20.33 18.24
CA PHE A 10 -11.35 -18.95 17.76
C PHE A 10 -10.05 -18.17 18.03
N ALA A 11 -9.41 -18.42 19.19
CA ALA A 11 -8.13 -17.79 19.55
C ALA A 11 -6.97 -18.28 18.65
N VAL A 12 -6.95 -19.56 18.28
CA VAL A 12 -5.92 -20.12 17.40
C VAL A 12 -6.11 -19.65 15.94
N LEU A 13 -7.34 -19.42 15.50
CA LEU A 13 -7.60 -18.83 14.19
C LEU A 13 -7.10 -17.37 14.11
N CYS A 14 -7.22 -16.58 15.17
CA CYS A 14 -6.63 -15.23 15.22
C CYS A 14 -5.09 -15.26 15.13
N LEU A 15 -4.43 -16.25 15.75
CA LEU A 15 -2.96 -16.39 15.70
C LEU A 15 -2.44 -16.81 14.31
N LEU A 16 -3.23 -17.56 13.53
CA LEU A 16 -2.90 -17.92 12.15
C LEU A 16 -3.35 -16.86 11.13
N ALA A 17 -4.41 -16.08 11.42
CA ALA A 17 -4.88 -14.99 10.57
C ALA A 17 -3.97 -13.74 10.64
N GLY A 18 -3.24 -13.55 11.74
CA GLY A 18 -2.33 -12.42 11.90
C GLY A 18 -1.12 -12.44 10.95
N THR A 19 -0.65 -13.63 10.54
CA THR A 19 0.52 -13.74 9.66
C THR A 19 0.17 -13.72 8.18
N ALA A 20 -1.06 -14.09 7.79
CA ALA A 20 -1.49 -14.08 6.39
C ALA A 20 -1.62 -12.67 5.80
N PHE A 21 -1.96 -11.67 6.61
CA PHE A 21 -2.11 -10.28 6.15
C PHE A 21 -0.76 -9.59 5.89
N ALA A 22 0.31 -10.01 6.55
CA ALA A 22 1.63 -9.39 6.44
C ALA A 22 2.37 -9.72 5.14
N VAL A 23 2.05 -10.85 4.48
CA VAL A 23 2.84 -11.33 3.32
C VAL A 23 2.36 -10.77 1.98
N ALA A 24 1.14 -10.21 1.90
CA ALA A 24 0.60 -9.68 0.64
C ALA A 24 1.13 -8.28 0.25
N LYS A 25 1.96 -7.67 1.10
CA LYS A 25 2.40 -6.26 1.02
C LYS A 25 3.71 -6.04 0.25
N LEU A 26 4.18 -7.02 -0.50
CA LEU A 26 5.58 -7.06 -0.92
C LEU A 26 5.94 -6.14 -2.09
N MET A 27 5.00 -5.36 -2.65
CA MET A 27 5.31 -4.51 -3.80
C MET A 27 4.66 -3.12 -3.74
N PRO A 28 5.20 -2.16 -2.94
CA PRO A 28 4.74 -0.79 -2.96
C PRO A 28 5.12 -0.07 -4.26
N ALA A 29 4.55 1.12 -4.46
CA ALA A 29 4.97 1.99 -5.54
C ALA A 29 6.20 2.79 -5.07
N VAL A 30 7.18 2.99 -5.95
CA VAL A 30 8.38 3.78 -5.71
C VAL A 30 8.35 5.01 -6.62
N VAL A 31 8.87 6.14 -6.14
CA VAL A 31 8.92 7.41 -6.89
C VAL A 31 10.38 7.70 -7.27
N ASP A 32 10.57 8.11 -8.53
CA ASP A 32 11.83 8.63 -9.07
C ASP A 32 11.79 10.16 -8.96
N ASP A 33 12.51 10.69 -7.97
CA ASP A 33 12.52 12.11 -7.63
C ASP A 33 13.03 12.99 -8.79
N ASP A 34 13.94 12.48 -9.62
CA ASP A 34 14.52 13.23 -10.75
C ASP A 34 13.49 13.45 -11.88
N LYS A 35 12.48 12.58 -11.98
CA LYS A 35 11.39 12.68 -12.97
C LYS A 35 10.10 13.27 -12.41
N CYS A 36 9.98 13.32 -11.08
CA CYS A 36 8.78 13.79 -10.41
C CYS A 36 8.67 15.31 -10.52
N THR A 37 7.57 15.81 -11.10
CA THR A 37 7.33 17.26 -11.25
C THR A 37 6.30 17.79 -10.26
N GLY A 38 5.82 16.96 -9.33
CA GLY A 38 4.78 17.34 -8.37
C GLY A 38 3.43 17.70 -9.01
N CYS A 39 3.07 17.09 -10.14
CA CYS A 39 1.81 17.38 -10.84
C CYS A 39 0.55 16.73 -10.20
N GLU A 40 0.71 15.99 -9.10
CA GLU A 40 -0.36 15.39 -8.29
C GLU A 40 -1.28 14.37 -9.00
N ALA A 41 -1.07 14.07 -10.28
CA ALA A 41 -1.88 13.10 -11.03
C ALA A 41 -1.92 11.70 -10.37
N CYS A 42 -0.84 11.28 -9.72
CA CYS A 42 -0.79 10.02 -8.98
C CYS A 42 -1.66 10.02 -7.71
N ILE A 43 -1.81 11.18 -7.05
CA ILE A 43 -2.62 11.36 -5.83
C ILE A 43 -4.09 11.17 -6.18
N GLU A 44 -4.58 11.85 -7.23
CA GLU A 44 -5.97 11.74 -7.67
C GLU A 44 -6.36 10.31 -8.10
N ARG A 45 -5.41 9.55 -8.67
CA ARG A 45 -5.67 8.21 -9.20
C ARG A 45 -5.48 7.10 -8.19
N CYS A 46 -4.95 7.39 -7.00
CA CYS A 46 -4.76 6.39 -5.96
C CYS A 46 -6.08 6.13 -5.20
N PRO A 47 -6.75 4.97 -5.39
CA PRO A 47 -8.02 4.70 -4.71
C PRO A 47 -7.85 4.39 -3.22
N PHE A 48 -6.62 4.22 -2.76
CA PHE A 48 -6.27 3.85 -1.38
C PHE A 48 -5.77 5.04 -0.56
N GLY A 49 -5.66 6.23 -1.17
CA GLY A 49 -5.09 7.41 -0.50
C GLY A 49 -3.66 7.19 -0.01
N ALA A 50 -2.89 6.39 -0.74
CA ALA A 50 -1.54 5.98 -0.37
C ALA A 50 -0.44 6.92 -0.88
N ILE A 51 -0.78 8.06 -1.48
CA ILE A 51 0.19 8.99 -2.07
C ILE A 51 -0.12 10.40 -1.59
N SER A 52 0.90 11.10 -1.12
CA SER A 52 0.85 12.52 -0.74
C SER A 52 1.98 13.30 -1.41
N LEU A 53 1.96 14.62 -1.32
CA LEU A 53 3.04 15.47 -1.80
C LEU A 53 3.90 15.92 -0.61
N SER A 54 5.23 15.81 -0.74
CA SER A 54 6.19 16.34 0.25
C SER A 54 6.30 17.87 0.15
N GLU A 55 7.01 18.47 1.11
CA GLU A 55 7.33 19.90 1.09
C GLU A 55 8.16 20.30 -0.14
N ASP A 56 8.99 19.38 -0.64
CA ASP A 56 9.81 19.54 -1.85
C ASP A 56 9.05 19.30 -3.17
N LYS A 57 7.72 19.15 -3.09
CA LYS A 57 6.83 18.86 -4.23
C LYS A 57 7.11 17.52 -4.91
N VAL A 58 7.63 16.55 -4.17
CA VAL A 58 7.85 15.19 -4.65
C VAL A 58 6.73 14.30 -4.10
N ALA A 59 6.20 13.41 -4.94
CA ALA A 59 5.22 12.42 -4.48
C ALA A 59 5.87 11.43 -3.50
N VAL A 60 5.18 11.15 -2.39
CA VAL A 60 5.62 10.19 -1.37
C VAL A 60 4.56 9.12 -1.22
N VAL A 61 4.99 7.86 -1.17
CA VAL A 61 4.09 6.71 -1.04
C VAL A 61 4.05 6.24 0.41
N ASP A 62 2.85 6.18 0.97
CA ASP A 62 2.57 5.50 2.23
C ASP A 62 2.54 3.99 1.95
N GLU A 63 3.63 3.32 2.29
CA GLU A 63 3.76 1.88 2.11
C GLU A 63 2.66 1.12 2.84
N GLU A 64 2.23 1.57 4.02
CA GLU A 64 1.18 0.93 4.83
C GLU A 64 -0.18 0.90 4.12
N LYS A 65 -0.49 1.91 3.32
CA LYS A 65 -1.72 1.98 2.51
C LYS A 65 -1.55 1.45 1.09
N CYS A 66 -0.34 1.43 0.56
CA CYS A 66 -0.09 1.00 -0.81
C CYS A 66 -0.34 -0.50 -0.99
N THR A 67 -1.04 -0.85 -2.07
CA THR A 67 -1.37 -2.24 -2.42
C THR A 67 -0.67 -2.72 -3.69
N GLY A 68 0.23 -1.92 -4.27
CA GLY A 68 0.92 -2.27 -5.52
C GLY A 68 0.03 -2.32 -6.77
N CYS A 69 -1.15 -1.68 -6.78
CA CYS A 69 -2.10 -1.83 -7.90
C CYS A 69 -1.67 -1.20 -9.24
N GLY A 70 -0.59 -0.41 -9.25
CA GLY A 70 -0.02 0.20 -10.47
C GLY A 70 -0.91 1.24 -11.17
N LYS A 71 -1.93 1.78 -10.51
CA LYS A 71 -2.76 2.87 -11.08
C LYS A 71 -1.99 4.18 -11.18
N CYS A 72 -1.16 4.49 -10.18
CA CYS A 72 -0.32 5.68 -10.15
C CYS A 72 0.73 5.68 -11.26
N VAL A 73 1.37 4.53 -11.53
CA VAL A 73 2.32 4.34 -12.64
C VAL A 73 1.69 4.73 -13.97
N ARG A 74 0.51 4.20 -14.28
CA ARG A 74 -0.22 4.52 -15.52
C ARG A 74 -0.72 5.96 -15.61
N ALA A 75 -0.88 6.62 -14.47
CA ALA A 75 -1.36 8.00 -14.41
C ALA A 75 -0.22 9.03 -14.53
N CYS A 76 1.02 8.63 -14.26
CA CYS A 76 2.14 9.54 -14.25
C CYS A 76 2.56 9.91 -15.68
N PRO A 77 2.43 11.18 -16.11
CA PRO A 77 2.83 11.59 -17.45
C PRO A 77 4.35 11.59 -17.67
N ASN A 78 5.13 11.62 -16.58
CA ASN A 78 6.60 11.66 -16.63
C ASN A 78 7.25 10.30 -16.35
N GLU A 79 6.44 9.24 -16.19
CA GLU A 79 6.92 7.89 -15.89
C GLU A 79 7.81 7.84 -14.62
N ALA A 80 7.50 8.70 -13.64
CA ALA A 80 8.26 8.85 -12.40
C ALA A 80 7.88 7.83 -11.32
N LEU A 81 7.05 6.82 -11.62
CA LEU A 81 6.66 5.79 -10.66
C LEU A 81 6.83 4.38 -11.22
N SER A 82 7.25 3.46 -10.37
CA SER A 82 7.28 2.01 -10.60
C SER A 82 6.58 1.26 -9.46
N VAL A 83 6.29 -0.03 -9.65
CA VAL A 83 5.85 -0.95 -8.58
C VAL A 83 6.87 -2.08 -8.54
N GLU A 84 7.50 -2.29 -7.40
CA GLU A 84 8.60 -3.24 -7.19
C GLU A 84 8.40 -4.03 -5.92
#